data_AF-A0A2W2C107-F1
#
_entry.id   AF-A0A2W2C107-F1
#
_cell.length_a   1.000
_cell.length_b   1.000
_cell.length_c   1.000
_cell.angle_alpha   90.00
_cell.angle_beta   90.00
_cell.angle_gamma   90.00
#
_symmetry.space_group_name_H-M   'P 1'
#
loop_
_entity.id
_entity.type
_entity.pdbx_description
1 polymer ?
#
loop_
_entity_poly.entity_id
_entity_poly.type
_entity_poly.pdbx_seq_one_letter_code
_entity_poly.pdbx_strand_id
1 'polypeptide(L)'
;MTVNDNNRGILGRLRQAIEAFHSGEIGMDDAQAMLRSSADLLENDGSGATELVRLAEADIEEIRFTRLLDEQRPAVAFRLDALLESLGGEAS
;
A
#
# COMPACT_ATOMS: atom_id res chain seq x y z
N MET A 1 -18.39 -1.83 -3.55
CA MET A 1 -18.33 -1.25 -2.19
C MET A 1 -17.91 0.20 -2.36
N THR A 2 -18.74 1.18 -2.01
CA THR A 2 -18.54 2.57 -2.45
C THR A 2 -17.68 3.34 -1.45
N VAL A 3 -16.43 3.61 -1.82
CA VAL A 3 -15.51 4.47 -1.07
C VAL A 3 -16.05 5.90 -1.05
N ASN A 4 -16.17 6.51 0.15
CA ASN A 4 -16.56 7.91 0.31
C ASN A 4 -15.53 8.84 -0.36
N ASP A 5 -15.95 10.02 -0.84
CA ASP A 5 -15.12 10.96 -1.62
C ASP A 5 -13.81 11.37 -0.91
N ASN A 6 -13.83 11.52 0.42
CA ASN A 6 -12.61 11.77 1.22
C ASN A 6 -11.60 10.62 1.11
N ASN A 7 -12.08 9.38 1.07
CA ASN A 7 -11.24 8.19 1.04
C ASN A 7 -10.69 7.92 -0.36
N ARG A 8 -11.33 8.42 -1.43
CA ARG A 8 -10.68 8.46 -2.76
C ARG A 8 -9.43 9.32 -2.77
N GLY A 9 -9.41 10.43 -2.04
CA GLY A 9 -8.23 11.27 -1.90
C GLY A 9 -7.07 10.54 -1.21
N ILE A 10 -7.38 9.72 -0.19
CA ILE A 10 -6.40 8.90 0.52
C ILE A 10 -5.87 7.80 -0.40
N LEU A 11 -6.73 7.07 -1.10
CA LEU A 11 -6.33 6.05 -2.06
C LEU A 11 -5.51 6.62 -3.22
N GLY A 12 -5.83 7.84 -3.69
CA GLY A 12 -5.05 8.53 -4.71
C GLY A 12 -3.63 8.88 -4.24
N ARG A 13 -3.47 9.34 -2.99
CA ARG A 13 -2.14 9.58 -2.40
C ARG A 13 -1.37 8.28 -2.19
N LEU A 14 -2.05 7.22 -1.77
CA LEU A 14 -1.45 5.90 -1.62
C LEU A 14 -0.93 5.37 -2.96
N ARG A 15 -1.70 5.52 -4.05
CA ARG A 15 -1.25 5.17 -5.40
C ARG A 15 -0.01 5.96 -5.82
N GLN A 16 -0.01 7.28 -5.61
CA GLN A 16 1.17 8.11 -5.93
C GLN A 16 2.41 7.69 -5.14
N ALA A 17 2.26 7.33 -3.86
CA ALA A 17 3.37 6.83 -3.05
C ALA A 17 3.91 5.49 -3.58
N ILE A 18 3.03 4.59 -4.04
CA ILE A 18 3.44 3.32 -4.65
C ILE A 18 4.17 3.55 -5.97
N GLU A 19 3.71 4.48 -6.81
CA GLU A 19 4.40 4.90 -8.04
C GLU A 19 5.78 5.51 -7.75
N ALA A 20 5.89 6.36 -6.73
CA ALA A 20 7.15 6.94 -6.28
C ALA A 20 8.10 5.87 -5.69
N PHE A 21 7.56 4.84 -5.04
CA PHE A 21 8.34 3.70 -4.58
C PHE A 21 8.93 2.96 -5.78
N HIS A 22 8.13 2.68 -6.82
CA HIS A 22 8.60 2.03 -8.04
C HIS A 22 9.68 2.82 -8.78
N SER A 23 9.52 4.14 -8.90
CA SER A 23 10.52 5.02 -9.53
C SER A 23 11.80 5.17 -8.70
N GLY A 24 11.76 4.81 -7.41
CA GLY A 24 12.89 4.94 -6.49
C GLY A 24 13.04 6.33 -5.88
N GLU A 25 12.01 7.16 -6.01
CA GLU A 25 11.93 8.46 -5.33
C GLU A 25 11.75 8.33 -3.82
N ILE A 26 11.10 7.24 -3.37
CA ILE A 26 10.95 6.93 -1.94
C ILE A 26 11.48 5.55 -1.58
N GLY A 27 11.90 5.40 -0.33
CA GLY A 27 12.42 4.16 0.23
C GLY A 27 11.34 3.25 0.83
N MET A 28 11.77 2.09 1.35
CA MET A 28 10.87 1.15 2.04
C MET A 28 10.28 1.73 3.33
N ASP A 29 11.07 2.50 4.08
CA ASP A 29 10.59 3.13 5.31
C ASP A 29 9.48 4.16 5.02
N ASP A 30 9.62 4.93 3.94
CA ASP A 30 8.61 5.87 3.47
C ASP A 30 7.34 5.15 3.01
N ALA A 31 7.48 4.07 2.24
CA ALA A 31 6.36 3.25 1.80
C ALA A 31 5.58 2.66 2.99
N GLN A 32 6.30 2.15 4.00
CA GLN A 32 5.70 1.60 5.21
C GLN A 32 4.99 2.68 6.05
N ALA A 33 5.59 3.86 6.20
CA ALA A 33 4.98 5.00 6.87
C ALA A 33 3.69 5.47 6.17
N MET A 34 3.70 5.48 4.84
CA MET A 34 2.53 5.85 4.02
C MET A 34 1.38 4.85 4.15
N LEU A 35 1.67 3.54 4.18
CA LEU A 35 0.65 2.52 4.43
C LEU A 35 0.02 2.69 5.80
N ARG A 36 0.85 2.86 6.85
CA ARG A 36 0.38 3.08 8.22
C ARG A 36 -0.52 4.30 8.33
N SER A 37 -0.07 5.44 7.79
CA SER A 37 -0.89 6.66 7.77
C SER A 37 -2.17 6.50 6.97
N SER A 38 -2.18 5.71 5.90
CA SER A 38 -3.38 5.48 5.09
C SER A 38 -4.37 4.58 5.82
N ALA A 39 -3.91 3.54 6.52
CA ALA A 39 -4.76 2.64 7.30
C ALA A 39 -5.53 3.40 8.39
N ASP A 40 -4.85 4.28 9.14
CA ASP A 40 -5.49 5.08 10.20
C ASP A 40 -6.60 6.00 9.66
N LEU A 41 -6.42 6.52 8.44
CA LEU A 41 -7.39 7.39 7.79
C LEU A 41 -8.56 6.64 7.16
N LEU A 42 -8.37 5.37 6.79
CA LEU A 42 -9.40 4.51 6.18
C LEU A 42 -10.25 3.77 7.23
N GLU A 43 -9.86 3.77 8.51
CA GLU A 43 -10.41 2.90 9.57
C GLU A 43 -11.95 2.88 9.66
N ASN A 44 -12.62 3.98 9.29
CA ASN A 44 -14.07 4.14 9.39
C ASN A 44 -14.82 4.11 8.05
N ASP A 45 -14.16 3.70 6.95
CA ASP A 45 -14.76 3.77 5.61
C ASP A 45 -15.74 2.65 5.28
N GLY A 46 -15.71 1.58 6.07
CA GLY A 46 -16.54 0.40 5.87
C GLY A 46 -16.35 -0.25 4.51
N SER A 47 -15.22 -0.02 3.83
CA SER A 47 -14.86 -0.53 2.50
C SER A 47 -13.85 -1.68 2.53
N GLY A 48 -13.36 -2.04 3.72
CA GLY A 48 -12.32 -3.06 3.88
C GLY A 48 -10.93 -2.63 3.38
N ALA A 49 -10.78 -1.38 2.90
CA ALA A 49 -9.49 -0.87 2.42
C ALA A 49 -8.45 -0.83 3.53
N THR A 50 -8.86 -0.48 4.75
CA THR A 50 -8.00 -0.52 5.96
C THR A 50 -7.36 -1.89 6.16
N GLU A 51 -8.13 -2.96 6.03
CA GLU A 51 -7.62 -4.32 6.23
C GLU A 51 -6.60 -4.68 5.16
N LEU A 52 -6.89 -4.37 3.90
CA LEU A 52 -5.96 -4.59 2.79
C LEU A 52 -4.65 -3.82 2.98
N VAL A 53 -4.73 -2.57 3.42
CA VAL A 53 -3.55 -1.73 3.68
C VAL A 53 -2.75 -2.25 4.88
N ARG A 54 -3.41 -2.69 5.97
CA ARG A 54 -2.74 -3.29 7.13
C ARG A 54 -2.05 -4.61 6.77
N LEU A 55 -2.68 -5.46 5.96
CA LEU A 55 -2.06 -6.69 5.48
C LEU A 55 -0.82 -6.39 4.64
N ALA A 56 -0.89 -5.45 3.70
CA ALA A 56 0.26 -5.05 2.91
C ALA A 56 1.40 -4.47 3.78
N GLU A 57 1.08 -3.72 4.84
CA GLU A 57 2.09 -3.19 5.77
C GLU A 57 2.80 -4.30 6.55
N ALA A 58 2.05 -5.29 7.04
CA ALA A 58 2.60 -6.47 7.70
C ALA A 58 3.48 -7.31 6.75
N ASP A 59 3.06 -7.48 5.50
CA ASP A 59 3.84 -8.22 4.50
C ASP A 59 5.18 -7.51 4.17
N ILE A 60 5.21 -6.17 4.14
CA ILE A 60 6.46 -5.42 3.99
C ILE A 60 7.38 -5.67 5.18
N GLU A 61 6.84 -5.65 6.40
CA GLU A 61 7.61 -5.95 7.60
C GLU A 61 8.19 -7.38 7.53
N GLU A 62 7.39 -8.37 7.14
CA GLU A 62 7.84 -9.76 6.96
C GLU A 62 8.94 -9.87 5.90
N ILE A 63 8.81 -9.19 4.76
CA ILE A 63 9.82 -9.16 3.69
C ILE A 63 11.15 -8.62 4.22
N ARG A 64 11.13 -7.55 5.02
CA ARG A 64 12.35 -6.96 5.61
C ARG A 64 13.07 -7.93 6.55
N PHE A 65 12.33 -8.79 7.25
CA PHE A 65 12.90 -9.77 8.17
C PHE A 65 13.35 -11.06 7.49
N THR A 66 12.73 -11.45 6.37
CA THR A 66 12.90 -12.80 5.78
C THR A 66 13.69 -12.83 4.48
N ARG A 67 13.94 -11.68 3.83
CA ARG A 67 14.59 -11.59 2.51
C ARG A 67 15.93 -10.86 2.54
N LEU A 68 16.80 -11.21 1.59
CA LEU A 68 18.05 -10.50 1.36
C LEU A 68 17.79 -9.08 0.82
N LEU A 69 18.71 -8.15 1.06
CA LEU A 69 18.52 -6.72 0.74
C LEU A 69 18.18 -6.46 -0.74
N ASP A 70 18.78 -7.21 -1.66
CA ASP A 70 18.54 -7.14 -3.11
C ASP A 70 17.21 -7.77 -3.53
N GLU A 71 16.65 -8.66 -2.72
CA GLU A 71 15.34 -9.31 -2.92
C GLU A 71 14.18 -8.50 -2.31
N GLN A 72 14.45 -7.67 -1.30
CA GLN A 72 13.40 -6.94 -0.57
C GLN A 72 12.63 -5.98 -1.46
N ARG A 73 13.32 -5.14 -2.22
CA ARG A 73 12.68 -4.12 -3.06
C ARG A 73 11.74 -4.71 -4.12
N PRO A 74 12.13 -5.71 -4.94
CA PRO A 74 11.19 -6.34 -5.88
C PRO A 74 10.05 -7.09 -5.19
N ALA A 75 10.27 -7.67 -4.01
CA ALA A 75 9.19 -8.32 -3.25
C ALA A 75 8.16 -7.31 -2.70
N VAL A 76 8.63 -6.17 -2.18
CA VAL A 76 7.76 -5.08 -1.73
C VAL A 76 6.98 -4.49 -2.91
N ALA A 77 7.65 -4.27 -4.04
CA ALA A 77 7.00 -3.79 -5.27
C ALA A 77 5.83 -4.69 -5.69
N PHE A 78 6.07 -6.01 -5.77
CA PHE A 78 5.04 -7.00 -6.07
C PHE A 78 3.85 -6.92 -5.09
N ARG A 79 4.13 -6.74 -3.80
CA ARG A 79 3.07 -6.65 -2.79
C ARG A 79 2.22 -5.39 -2.90
N LEU A 80 2.87 -4.25 -3.19
CA LEU A 80 2.20 -2.97 -3.39
C LEU A 80 1.33 -2.97 -4.65
N ASP A 81 1.75 -3.67 -5.71
CA ASP A 81 0.94 -3.84 -6.92
C ASP A 81 -0.33 -4.65 -6.62
N ALA A 82 -0.21 -5.77 -5.90
CA ALA A 82 -1.36 -6.57 -5.47
C ALA A 82 -2.33 -5.77 -4.56
N LEU A 83 -1.81 -4.85 -3.75
CA LEU A 83 -2.63 -3.93 -2.97
C LEU A 83 -3.42 -2.98 -3.89
N LEU A 84 -2.77 -2.37 -4.89
CA LEU A 84 -3.45 -1.48 -5.83
C LEU A 84 -4.56 -2.18 -6.62
N GLU A 85 -4.32 -3.42 -7.06
CA GLU A 85 -5.34 -4.24 -7.71
C GLU A 85 -6.54 -4.48 -6.78
N SER A 86 -6.28 -4.82 -5.51
CA SER A 86 -7.32 -5.09 -4.52
C SER A 86 -8.13 -3.84 -4.14
N LEU A 87 -7.49 -2.67 -4.11
CA LEU A 87 -8.14 -1.38 -3.79
C LEU A 87 -8.90 -0.77 -4.97
N GLY A 88 -8.49 -1.10 -6.19
CA GLY A 88 -8.97 -0.48 -7.43
C GLY A 88 -9.86 -1.34 -8.30
N GLY A 89 -10.32 -2.50 -7.82
CA GLY A 89 -10.97 -3.57 -8.60
C GLY A 89 -11.95 -3.12 -9.69
N GLU A 90 -11.40 -2.78 -10.86
CA GLU A 90 -11.74 -3.12 -12.24
C GLU A 90 -10.49 -2.81 -13.10
N ALA A 91 -9.62 -3.80 -13.26
CA ALA A 91 -8.63 -3.82 -14.33
C ALA A 91 -8.80 -5.10 -15.17
N SER A 92 -10.03 -5.29 -15.68
CA SER A 92 -10.35 -5.93 -16.96
C SER A 92 -11.81 -5.67 -17.31
#